data_AF-A0A930U6X2-F1
#
_entry.id   AF-A0A930U6X2-F1
#
_cell.length_a   1.000
_cell.length_b   1.000
_cell.length_c   1.000
_cell.angle_alpha   90.00
_cell.angle_beta   90.00
_cell.angle_gamma   90.00
#
_symmetry.space_group_name_H-M   'P 1'
#
loop_
_entity.id
_entity.type
_entity.pdbx_description
1 polymer ?
#
loop_
_entity_poly.entity_id
_entity_poly.type
_entity_poly.pdbx_seq_one_letter_code
_entity_poly.pdbx_strand_id
1 'polypeptide(L)'
;MELSGDYGLARYEQMDYHAILGVSVDATPVEIRKRYQRIARTLHPDKAHDLPPQTQQIAAQLLSRWVNPAYKKLSQDKVRKEHLLILKLLGQRAAQAPPAWNTTAAKSLAQTPHPEIFYQQTLEGLAQTQFDDIATALVVASTISELNLAYLAWKTQSGYRYATAKSTTVPPQPAAAPPPTPSVGAAPPRPPMPPAGQAP
;
A
#
# COMPACT_ATOMS: atom_id res chain seq x y z
N MET A 1 19.98 -23.05 2.54
CA MET A 1 20.07 -21.73 3.20
C MET A 1 18.78 -21.00 2.86
N GLU A 2 17.80 -21.14 3.74
CA GLU A 2 16.49 -20.48 3.61
C GLU A 2 16.70 -19.01 3.94
N LEU A 3 16.69 -18.16 2.92
CA LEU A 3 16.86 -16.73 3.06
C LEU A 3 15.56 -16.18 3.69
N SER A 4 15.59 -15.89 5.00
CA SER A 4 14.46 -15.45 5.83
C SER A 4 13.92 -14.04 5.50
N GLY A 5 13.73 -13.74 4.21
CA GLY A 5 13.20 -12.47 3.71
C GLY A 5 11.69 -12.49 3.46
N ASP A 6 10.89 -13.14 4.32
CA ASP A 6 9.43 -13.30 4.12
C ASP A 6 8.63 -12.06 4.57
N TYR A 7 9.06 -10.87 4.14
CA TYR A 7 8.40 -9.60 4.45
C TYR A 7 8.00 -8.89 3.15
N GLY A 8 7.01 -7.99 3.22
CA GLY A 8 6.47 -7.30 2.05
C GLY A 8 5.54 -8.17 1.21
N LEU A 9 5.70 -8.18 -0.11
CA LEU A 9 4.83 -8.94 -1.02
C LEU A 9 5.07 -10.46 -1.00
N ALA A 10 6.19 -10.92 -0.44
CA ALA A 10 6.49 -12.34 -0.27
C ALA A 10 5.37 -13.05 0.52
N ARG A 11 4.77 -12.36 1.51
CA ARG A 11 3.62 -12.86 2.30
C ARG A 11 2.34 -13.12 1.49
N TYR A 12 2.27 -12.58 0.27
CA TYR A 12 1.18 -12.79 -0.67
C TYR A 12 1.61 -13.72 -1.82
N GLU A 13 2.73 -14.43 -1.68
CA GLU A 13 3.32 -15.28 -2.73
C GLU A 13 3.58 -14.50 -4.03
N GLN A 14 3.84 -13.19 -3.92
CA GLN A 14 4.10 -12.31 -5.06
C GLN A 14 5.51 -11.72 -4.98
N MET A 15 6.26 -11.87 -6.07
CA MET A 15 7.58 -11.25 -6.20
C MET A 15 7.44 -9.78 -6.58
N ASP A 16 8.04 -8.92 -5.74
CA ASP A 16 8.09 -7.48 -5.95
C ASP A 16 9.26 -7.12 -6.86
N TYR A 17 9.02 -7.06 -8.17
CA TYR A 17 10.08 -6.75 -9.12
C TYR A 17 10.64 -5.33 -8.92
N HIS A 18 9.82 -4.41 -8.40
CA HIS A 18 10.25 -3.04 -8.10
C HIS A 18 11.21 -3.04 -6.91
N ALA A 19 10.90 -3.81 -5.86
CA ALA A 19 11.78 -3.93 -4.71
C ALA A 19 13.09 -4.66 -5.03
N ILE A 20 13.07 -5.69 -5.90
CA ILE A 20 14.29 -6.38 -6.35
C ILE A 20 15.25 -5.42 -7.07
N LEU A 21 14.72 -4.49 -7.88
CA LEU A 21 15.55 -3.47 -8.54
C LEU A 21 15.80 -2.23 -7.67
N GLY A 22 15.17 -2.13 -6.50
CA GLY A 22 15.22 -0.93 -5.67
C GLY A 22 14.70 0.32 -6.39
N VAL A 23 13.58 0.17 -7.10
CA VAL A 23 12.89 1.27 -7.80
C VAL A 23 11.51 1.50 -7.20
N SER A 24 11.00 2.72 -7.35
CA SER A 24 9.65 3.04 -6.90
C SER A 24 8.58 2.29 -7.68
N VAL A 25 7.42 2.10 -7.06
CA VAL A 25 6.23 1.52 -7.71
C VAL A 25 5.69 2.37 -8.87
N ASP A 26 6.08 3.64 -8.95
CA ASP A 26 5.71 4.57 -10.04
C ASP A 26 6.85 4.77 -11.05
N ALA A 27 7.95 4.02 -10.93
CA ALA A 27 9.16 4.27 -11.70
C ALA A 27 8.95 4.19 -13.21
N THR A 28 9.56 5.13 -13.93
CA THR A 28 9.53 5.17 -15.38
C THR A 28 10.43 4.07 -15.98
N PRO A 29 10.17 3.61 -17.24
CA PRO A 29 11.01 2.58 -17.85
C PRO A 29 12.47 3.03 -18.02
N VAL A 30 12.68 4.35 -18.15
CA VAL A 30 14.01 4.97 -18.21
C VAL A 30 14.75 4.78 -16.89
N GLU A 31 14.08 5.04 -15.76
CA GLU A 31 14.66 4.85 -14.43
C GLU A 31 14.94 3.39 -14.12
N ILE A 32 14.00 2.50 -14.46
CA ILE A 32 14.16 1.05 -14.31
C ILE A 32 15.41 0.57 -15.06
N ARG A 33 15.58 1.01 -16.32
CA ARG A 33 16.76 0.68 -17.13
C ARG A 33 18.05 1.23 -16.53
N LYS A 34 18.05 2.49 -16.10
CA LYS A 34 19.22 3.14 -15.49
C LYS A 34 19.65 2.42 -14.21
N ARG A 35 18.67 2.02 -13.39
CA ARG A 35 18.88 1.30 -12.15
C ARG A 35 19.42 -0.11 -12.40
N TYR A 36 18.80 -0.85 -13.32
CA TYR A 36 19.28 -2.17 -13.75
C TYR A 36 20.75 -2.12 -14.19
N GLN A 37 21.13 -1.13 -15.01
CA GLN A 37 22.52 -0.99 -15.47
C GLN A 37 23.50 -0.73 -14.33
N ARG A 38 23.11 0.04 -13.30
CA ARG A 38 23.95 0.23 -12.10
C ARG A 38 24.13 -1.08 -11.35
N ILE A 39 23.03 -1.79 -11.11
CA ILE A 39 23.02 -3.06 -10.39
C ILE A 39 23.88 -4.10 -11.11
N ALA A 40 23.72 -4.23 -12.43
CA ALA A 40 24.50 -5.15 -13.25
C ALA A 40 26.00 -4.85 -13.20
N ARG A 41 26.41 -3.57 -13.11
CA ARG A 41 27.82 -3.19 -12.93
C ARG A 41 28.33 -3.50 -11.52
N THR A 42 27.50 -3.33 -10.49
CA THR A 42 27.88 -3.64 -9.10
C THR A 42 28.02 -5.14 -8.89
N LEU A 43 27.11 -5.94 -9.45
CA LEU A 43 27.12 -7.41 -9.37
C LEU A 43 28.06 -8.08 -10.39
N HIS A 44 28.75 -7.30 -11.22
CA HIS A 44 29.63 -7.87 -12.25
C HIS A 44 30.85 -8.53 -11.59
N PRO A 45 31.30 -9.71 -12.06
CA PRO A 45 32.44 -10.42 -11.50
C PRO A 45 33.74 -9.60 -11.48
N ASP A 46 33.83 -8.55 -12.29
CA ASP A 46 34.96 -7.61 -12.35
C ASP A 46 35.12 -6.79 -11.05
N LYS A 47 34.01 -6.32 -10.46
CA LYS A 47 34.01 -5.67 -9.13
C LYS A 47 34.07 -6.67 -7.99
N ALA A 48 33.56 -7.88 -8.21
CA ALA A 48 33.55 -8.94 -7.21
C ALA A 48 34.86 -9.74 -7.18
N HIS A 49 35.84 -9.42 -8.03
CA HIS A 49 37.13 -10.12 -8.08
C HIS A 49 37.88 -10.07 -6.73
N ASP A 50 37.71 -8.99 -5.97
CA ASP A 50 38.30 -8.78 -4.64
C ASP A 50 37.49 -9.49 -3.52
N LEU A 51 36.27 -9.94 -3.82
CA LEU A 51 35.40 -10.62 -2.86
C LEU A 51 35.66 -12.13 -2.83
N PRO A 52 35.38 -12.80 -1.70
CA PRO A 52 35.53 -14.24 -1.59
C PRO A 52 34.69 -14.97 -2.65
N PRO A 53 35.16 -16.12 -3.16
CA PRO A 53 34.54 -16.84 -4.28
C PRO A 53 33.07 -17.20 -4.03
N GLN A 54 32.71 -17.46 -2.77
CA GLN A 54 31.33 -17.73 -2.38
C GLN A 54 30.42 -16.51 -2.62
N THR A 55 30.88 -15.30 -2.31
CA THR A 55 30.14 -14.06 -2.55
C THR A 55 30.01 -13.76 -4.05
N GLN A 56 31.03 -14.08 -4.84
CA GLN A 56 30.95 -13.97 -6.31
C GLN A 56 29.86 -14.89 -6.88
N GLN A 57 29.77 -16.13 -6.40
CA GLN A 57 28.72 -17.06 -6.81
C GLN A 57 27.32 -16.58 -6.40
N ILE A 58 27.18 -16.04 -5.19
CA ILE A 58 25.90 -15.48 -4.72
C ILE A 58 25.50 -14.28 -5.58
N ALA A 59 26.45 -13.38 -5.90
CA ALA A 59 26.19 -12.22 -6.76
C ALA A 59 25.73 -12.63 -8.17
N ALA A 60 26.42 -13.60 -8.78
CA ALA A 60 26.04 -14.12 -10.10
C ALA A 60 24.66 -14.80 -10.09
N GLN A 61 24.34 -15.56 -9.03
CA GLN A 61 23.01 -16.13 -8.83
C GLN A 61 21.95 -15.05 -8.61
N LEU A 62 22.23 -14.03 -7.80
CA LEU A 62 21.31 -12.93 -7.52
C LEU A 62 20.95 -12.19 -8.81
N LEU A 63 21.97 -11.86 -9.61
CA LEU A 63 21.80 -11.21 -10.90
C LEU A 63 20.95 -12.04 -11.86
N SER A 64 21.29 -13.32 -12.03
CA SER A 64 20.66 -14.18 -13.02
C SER A 64 19.25 -14.63 -12.62
N ARG A 65 19.03 -14.91 -11.33
CA ARG A 65 17.78 -15.49 -10.81
C ARG A 65 16.74 -14.44 -10.42
N TRP A 66 17.15 -13.25 -10.02
CA TRP A 66 16.24 -12.22 -9.50
C TRP A 66 16.27 -10.93 -10.30
N VAL A 67 17.45 -10.35 -10.52
CA VAL A 67 17.59 -9.02 -11.17
C VAL A 67 17.20 -9.08 -12.65
N ASN A 68 17.75 -10.03 -13.42
CA ASN A 68 17.45 -10.20 -14.84
C ASN A 68 15.96 -10.46 -15.12
N PRO A 69 15.28 -11.42 -14.44
CA PRO A 69 13.85 -11.62 -14.65
C PRO A 69 13.02 -10.41 -14.19
N ALA A 70 13.37 -9.74 -13.09
CA ALA A 70 12.69 -8.52 -12.67
C ALA A 70 12.76 -7.43 -13.74
N TYR A 71 13.94 -7.17 -14.29
CA TYR A 71 14.11 -6.22 -15.38
C TYR A 71 13.32 -6.62 -16.64
N LYS A 72 13.38 -7.90 -17.05
CA LYS A 72 12.64 -8.39 -18.22
C LYS A 72 11.12 -8.22 -18.07
N LYS A 73 10.59 -8.43 -16.86
CA LYS A 73 9.16 -8.26 -16.56
C LYS A 73 8.78 -6.78 -16.54
N LEU A 74 9.56 -5.93 -15.87
CA LEU A 74 9.28 -4.49 -15.75
C LEU A 74 9.53 -3.70 -17.05
N SER A 75 10.44 -4.17 -17.91
CA SER A 75 10.69 -3.56 -19.22
C SER A 75 9.57 -3.81 -20.22
N GLN A 76 8.69 -4.80 -20.00
CA GLN A 76 7.54 -5.08 -20.85
C GLN A 76 6.34 -4.28 -20.36
N ASP A 77 5.85 -3.32 -21.16
CA ASP A 77 4.76 -2.43 -20.76
C ASP A 77 3.51 -3.18 -20.27
N LYS A 78 3.09 -4.22 -21.01
CA LYS A 78 1.93 -5.05 -20.66
C LYS A 78 2.09 -5.73 -19.29
N VAL A 79 3.23 -6.39 -19.08
CA VAL A 79 3.53 -7.12 -17.84
C VAL A 79 3.69 -6.17 -16.66
N ARG A 80 4.34 -5.03 -16.88
CA ARG A 80 4.46 -3.97 -15.88
C ARG A 80 3.08 -3.47 -15.44
N LYS A 81 2.17 -3.18 -16.38
CA LYS A 81 0.81 -2.74 -16.07
C LYS A 81 0.02 -3.78 -15.28
N GLU A 82 0.13 -5.06 -15.66
CA GLU A 82 -0.49 -6.16 -14.92
C GLU A 82 0.06 -6.25 -13.49
N HIS A 83 1.38 -6.17 -13.34
CA HIS A 83 2.02 -6.18 -12.03
C HIS A 83 1.61 -4.96 -11.19
N LEU A 84 1.52 -3.77 -11.78
CA LEU A 84 1.01 -2.57 -11.11
C LEU A 84 -0.45 -2.73 -10.64
N LEU A 85 -1.28 -3.44 -11.42
CA LEU A 85 -2.65 -3.72 -11.03
C LEU A 85 -2.71 -4.66 -9.82
N ILE A 86 -1.87 -5.71 -9.82
CA ILE A 86 -1.73 -6.63 -8.67
C ILE A 86 -1.26 -5.85 -7.43
N LEU A 87 -0.21 -5.01 -7.58
CA LEU A 87 0.29 -4.15 -6.51
C LEU A 87 -0.80 -3.23 -5.95
N LYS A 88 -1.61 -2.64 -6.82
CA LYS A 88 -2.72 -1.78 -6.43
C LYS A 88 -3.79 -2.57 -5.65
N LEU A 89 -4.14 -3.77 -6.09
CA LEU A 89 -5.09 -4.64 -5.39
C LEU A 89 -4.57 -5.06 -4.01
N LEU A 90 -3.28 -5.41 -3.93
CA LEU A 90 -2.63 -5.74 -2.65
C LEU A 90 -2.55 -4.53 -1.72
N GLY A 91 -2.25 -3.34 -2.27
CA GLY A 91 -2.31 -2.08 -1.54
C GLY A 91 -3.72 -1.77 -1.01
N GLN A 92 -4.77 -2.05 -1.78
CA GLN A 92 -6.16 -1.94 -1.33
C GLN A 92 -6.48 -2.92 -0.19
N ARG A 93 -6.03 -4.18 -0.31
CA ARG A 93 -6.19 -5.17 0.75
C ARG A 93 -5.46 -4.74 2.03
N ALA A 94 -4.23 -4.26 1.90
CA ALA A 94 -3.44 -3.75 3.02
C ALA A 94 -4.00 -2.44 3.61
N ALA A 95 -4.73 -1.63 2.82
CA ALA A 95 -5.42 -0.45 3.33
C ALA A 95 -6.64 -0.81 4.20
N GLN A 96 -7.35 -1.88 3.85
CA GLN A 96 -8.52 -2.37 4.60
C GLN A 96 -8.12 -3.19 5.83
N ALA A 97 -7.09 -4.03 5.67
CA ALA A 97 -6.53 -4.88 6.71
C ALA A 97 -5.00 -4.70 6.74
N PRO A 98 -4.49 -3.67 7.45
CA PRO A 98 -3.06 -3.41 7.49
C PRO A 98 -2.32 -4.59 8.12
N PRO A 99 -1.31 -5.14 7.44
CA PRO A 99 -0.47 -6.17 8.03
C PRO A 99 0.38 -5.58 9.17
N ALA A 100 0.88 -6.44 10.05
CA ALA A 100 1.87 -6.03 11.03
C ALA A 100 3.16 -5.59 10.32
N TRP A 101 3.39 -4.27 10.23
CA TRP A 101 4.61 -3.71 9.65
C TRP A 101 5.81 -4.15 10.50
N ASN A 102 6.78 -4.82 9.90
CA ASN A 102 7.98 -5.27 10.61
C ASN A 102 9.04 -4.17 10.64
N THR A 103 9.15 -3.42 9.56
CA THR A 103 10.18 -2.40 9.34
C THR A 103 9.77 -1.06 9.94
N THR A 104 10.73 -0.40 10.59
CA THR A 104 10.62 1.00 11.04
C THR A 104 10.22 1.94 9.90
N ALA A 105 10.77 1.76 8.68
CA ALA A 105 10.44 2.58 7.52
C ALA A 105 8.94 2.56 7.19
N ALA A 106 8.31 1.38 7.19
CA ALA A 106 6.88 1.24 6.94
C ALA A 106 6.03 1.90 8.05
N LYS A 107 6.46 1.78 9.32
CA LYS A 107 5.79 2.43 10.47
C LYS A 107 5.91 3.95 10.43
N SER A 108 7.07 4.49 10.04
CA SER A 108 7.32 5.93 9.96
C SER A 108 6.59 6.60 8.80
N LEU A 109 6.35 5.87 7.71
CA LEU A 109 5.59 6.38 6.56
C LEU A 109 4.18 6.86 6.97
N ALA A 110 3.48 6.13 7.84
CA ALA A 110 2.15 6.51 8.30
C ALA A 110 2.10 7.73 9.23
N GLN A 111 3.25 8.08 9.85
CA GLN A 111 3.35 9.14 10.85
C GLN A 111 3.92 10.45 10.28
N THR A 112 4.40 10.44 9.04
CA THR A 112 5.10 11.57 8.43
C THR A 112 4.11 12.51 7.71
N PRO A 113 4.27 13.84 7.82
CA PRO A 113 3.41 14.80 7.11
C PRO A 113 3.54 14.75 5.58
N HIS A 114 4.71 14.38 5.06
CA HIS A 114 4.99 14.21 3.62
C HIS A 114 5.45 12.77 3.30
N PRO A 115 4.51 11.80 3.29
CA PRO A 115 4.84 10.37 3.14
C PRO A 115 5.39 10.02 1.75
N GLU A 116 5.05 10.77 0.70
CA GLU A 116 5.60 10.57 -0.65
C GLU A 116 7.10 10.91 -0.72
N ILE A 117 7.50 12.05 -0.14
CA ILE A 117 8.90 12.46 -0.10
C ILE A 117 9.71 11.49 0.77
N PHE A 118 9.16 11.12 1.93
CA PHE A 118 9.78 10.12 2.82
C PHE A 118 9.97 8.76 2.13
N TYR A 119 8.97 8.31 1.38
CA TYR A 119 9.05 7.08 0.59
C TYR A 119 10.19 7.14 -0.43
N GLN A 120 10.26 8.21 -1.23
CA GLN A 120 11.29 8.38 -2.25
C GLN A 120 12.70 8.41 -1.63
N GLN A 121 12.91 9.19 -0.57
CA GLN A 121 14.20 9.29 0.11
C GLN A 121 14.62 7.98 0.76
N THR A 122 13.71 7.31 1.45
CA THR A 122 13.99 6.03 2.11
C THR A 122 14.28 4.94 1.09
N LEU A 123 13.51 4.89 0.00
CA LEU A 123 13.73 3.95 -1.09
C LEU A 123 15.07 4.18 -1.77
N GLU A 124 15.43 5.44 -2.04
CA GLU A 124 16.72 5.76 -2.65
C GLU A 124 17.88 5.38 -1.74
N GLY A 125 17.77 5.63 -0.44
CA GLY A 125 18.77 5.21 0.55
C GLY A 125 18.93 3.69 0.62
N LEU A 126 17.83 2.96 0.75
CA LEU A 126 17.83 1.49 0.76
C LEU A 126 18.35 0.91 -0.55
N ALA A 127 17.94 1.46 -1.70
CA ALA A 127 18.42 1.00 -2.98
C ALA A 127 19.93 1.20 -3.11
N GLN A 128 20.48 2.32 -2.65
CA GLN A 128 21.93 2.56 -2.69
C GLN A 128 22.72 1.53 -1.89
N THR A 129 22.24 1.12 -0.72
CA THR A 129 22.93 0.15 0.15
C THR A 129 22.58 -1.31 -0.17
N GLN A 130 21.51 -1.57 -0.92
CA GLN A 130 21.01 -2.92 -1.25
C GLN A 130 22.07 -3.85 -1.86
N PHE A 131 23.02 -3.32 -2.64
CA PHE A 131 24.05 -4.14 -3.28
C PHE A 131 25.47 -3.84 -2.75
N ASP A 132 25.56 -3.11 -1.64
CA ASP A 132 26.83 -2.92 -0.92
C ASP A 132 27.25 -4.25 -0.26
N ASP A 133 26.29 -4.90 0.39
CA ASP A 133 26.45 -6.25 0.93
C ASP A 133 25.51 -7.24 0.22
N ILE A 134 26.12 -8.16 -0.54
CA ILE A 134 25.39 -9.13 -1.37
C ILE A 134 24.55 -10.11 -0.53
N ALA A 135 24.99 -10.41 0.69
CA ALA A 135 24.30 -11.35 1.58
C ALA A 135 22.98 -10.77 2.11
N THR A 136 22.96 -9.46 2.38
CA THR A 136 21.77 -8.73 2.85
C THR A 136 20.92 -8.14 1.74
N ALA A 137 21.36 -8.21 0.48
CA ALA A 137 20.64 -7.65 -0.66
C ALA A 137 19.17 -8.09 -0.76
N LEU A 138 18.88 -9.37 -0.47
CA LEU A 138 17.51 -9.87 -0.48
C LEU A 138 16.70 -9.38 0.73
N VAL A 139 17.34 -9.23 1.89
CA VAL A 139 16.71 -8.66 3.09
C VAL A 139 16.30 -7.20 2.84
N VAL A 140 17.20 -6.42 2.24
CA VAL A 140 16.92 -5.03 1.86
C VAL A 140 15.80 -4.98 0.81
N ALA A 141 15.78 -5.89 -0.16
CA ALA A 141 14.68 -6.00 -1.11
C ALA A 141 13.34 -6.31 -0.41
N SER A 142 13.31 -7.20 0.59
CA SER A 142 12.10 -7.45 1.39
C SER A 142 11.66 -6.21 2.17
N THR A 143 12.61 -5.42 2.71
CA THR A 143 12.34 -4.14 3.35
C THR A 143 11.72 -3.12 2.38
N ILE A 144 12.27 -2.99 1.17
CA ILE A 144 11.72 -2.12 0.13
C ILE A 144 10.33 -2.60 -0.28
N SER A 145 10.10 -3.91 -0.35
CA SER A 145 8.78 -4.46 -0.68
C SER A 145 7.72 -4.14 0.37
N GLU A 146 8.09 -4.21 1.66
CA GLU A 146 7.20 -3.79 2.74
C GLU A 146 6.92 -2.28 2.70
N LEU A 147 7.94 -1.46 2.43
CA LEU A 147 7.79 -0.02 2.23
C LEU A 147 6.87 0.31 1.04
N ASN A 148 7.01 -0.41 -0.08
CA ASN A 148 6.16 -0.28 -1.26
C ASN A 148 4.69 -0.58 -0.93
N LEU A 149 4.43 -1.68 -0.22
CA LEU A 149 3.08 -2.05 0.20
C LEU A 149 2.47 -1.01 1.15
N ALA A 150 3.26 -0.51 2.12
CA ALA A 150 2.82 0.56 3.02
C ALA A 150 2.49 1.85 2.25
N TYR A 151 3.32 2.24 1.27
CA TYR A 151 3.06 3.40 0.42
C TYR A 151 1.81 3.21 -0.44
N LEU A 152 1.59 2.02 -1.02
CA LEU A 152 0.39 1.72 -1.79
C LEU A 152 -0.89 1.70 -0.92
N ALA A 153 -0.80 1.18 0.29
CA ALA A 153 -1.90 1.22 1.26
C ALA A 153 -2.24 2.67 1.65
N TRP A 154 -1.23 3.47 1.97
CA TRP A 154 -1.40 4.90 2.25
C TRP A 154 -1.96 5.67 1.05
N LYS A 155 -1.45 5.44 -0.18
CA LYS A 155 -1.92 6.09 -1.41
C LYS A 155 -3.37 5.72 -1.71
N THR A 156 -3.76 4.48 -1.41
CA THR A 156 -5.15 4.02 -1.51
C THR A 156 -6.04 4.71 -0.49
N GLN A 157 -5.63 4.76 0.79
CA GLN A 157 -6.41 5.45 1.83
C GLN A 157 -6.49 6.96 1.55
N SER A 158 -5.41 7.59 1.10
CA SER A 158 -5.38 9.02 0.76
C SER A 158 -6.18 9.32 -0.51
N GLY A 159 -6.11 8.47 -1.54
CA GLY A 159 -6.95 8.55 -2.73
C GLY A 159 -8.44 8.31 -2.44
N TYR A 160 -8.75 7.37 -1.54
CA TYR A 160 -10.10 7.16 -1.01
C TYR A 160 -10.56 8.38 -0.21
N ARG A 161 -9.73 8.96 0.65
CA ARG A 161 -10.02 10.21 1.39
C ARG A 161 -10.20 11.42 0.46
N TYR A 162 -9.48 11.49 -0.66
CA TYR A 162 -9.65 12.55 -1.66
C TYR A 162 -10.92 12.35 -2.50
N ALA A 163 -11.29 11.09 -2.79
CA ALA A 163 -12.53 10.75 -3.47
C ALA A 163 -13.76 10.96 -2.56
N THR A 164 -13.69 10.58 -1.28
CA THR A 164 -14.77 10.85 -0.31
C THR A 164 -14.85 12.33 0.07
N ALA A 165 -13.73 13.07 0.11
CA ALA A 165 -13.74 14.53 0.27
C ALA A 165 -14.37 15.26 -0.93
N LYS A 166 -14.25 14.72 -2.16
CA LYS A 166 -14.97 15.24 -3.35
C LYS A 166 -16.39 14.71 -3.50
N SER A 167 -16.77 13.65 -2.79
CA SER A 167 -18.15 13.12 -2.77
C SER A 167 -18.97 13.58 -1.55
N THR A 168 -18.42 14.39 -0.65
CA THR A 168 -19.19 15.12 0.37
C THR A 168 -19.53 16.53 -0.13
N THR A 169 -20.22 16.60 -1.27
CA THR A 169 -21.29 17.59 -1.44
C THR A 169 -22.60 16.83 -1.56
N VAL A 170 -22.89 16.01 -0.55
CA VAL A 170 -24.29 15.76 -0.21
C VAL A 170 -24.84 17.11 0.28
N PRO A 171 -25.87 17.70 -0.36
CA PRO A 171 -26.55 18.84 0.23
C PRO A 171 -26.99 18.44 1.65
N PRO A 172 -26.92 19.35 2.64
CA PRO A 172 -27.44 19.07 3.97
C PRO A 172 -28.90 18.64 3.80
N GLN A 173 -29.15 17.36 4.11
CA GLN A 173 -30.50 16.89 4.33
C GLN A 173 -31.11 17.81 5.39
N PRO A 174 -32.26 18.45 5.13
CA PRO A 174 -32.92 19.29 6.12
C PRO A 174 -33.06 18.47 7.39
N ALA A 175 -32.59 19.02 8.52
CA ALA A 175 -32.72 18.40 9.82
C ALA A 175 -34.17 17.96 10.00
N ALA A 176 -34.39 16.65 9.95
CA ALA A 176 -35.66 16.07 10.33
C ALA A 176 -35.89 16.48 11.78
N ALA A 177 -36.99 17.22 11.98
CA ALA A 177 -37.44 17.67 13.27
C ALA A 177 -37.44 16.52 14.29
N PRO A 178 -37.21 16.82 15.58
CA PRO A 178 -37.29 15.81 16.62
C PRO A 178 -38.66 15.10 16.57
N PRO A 179 -38.72 13.80 16.90
CA PRO A 179 -39.96 13.04 16.88
C PRO A 179 -41.00 13.69 17.80
N PRO A 180 -42.28 13.76 17.42
CA PRO A 180 -43.32 14.23 18.33
C PRO A 180 -43.44 13.24 19.50
N THR A 181 -43.43 13.80 20.70
CA THR A 181 -43.87 13.15 21.94
C THR A 181 -45.27 12.57 21.74
N PRO A 182 -45.57 11.34 22.19
CA PRO A 182 -46.94 10.85 22.25
C PRO A 182 -47.69 11.60 23.36
N SER A 183 -48.29 12.73 23.00
CA SER A 183 -49.31 13.41 23.79
C SER A 183 -50.63 12.67 23.60
N VAL A 184 -50.87 11.62 24.40
CA VAL A 184 -52.21 11.02 24.53
C VAL A 184 -53.06 11.99 25.35
N GLY A 185 -53.64 12.96 24.63
CA GLY A 185 -54.68 13.82 25.14
C GLY A 185 -56.02 13.09 25.19
N ALA A 186 -56.69 13.26 26.32
CA ALA A 186 -58.13 13.44 26.46
C ALA A 186 -59.07 12.31 25.97
N ALA A 187 -59.56 11.58 26.99
CA ALA A 187 -60.96 11.18 27.22
C ALA A 187 -61.97 11.29 26.06
N PRO A 188 -62.72 10.21 25.75
CA PRO A 188 -63.83 10.28 24.80
C PRO A 188 -65.00 11.11 25.34
N PRO A 189 -65.72 11.86 24.48
CA PRO A 189 -66.89 12.63 24.89
C PRO A 189 -68.05 11.71 25.28
N ARG A 190 -68.76 12.10 26.35
CA ARG A 190 -69.99 11.46 26.85
C ARG A 190 -71.10 11.50 25.78
N PRO A 191 -71.96 10.48 25.71
CA PRO A 191 -73.11 10.48 24.81
C PRO A 191 -74.15 11.53 25.23
N PRO A 192 -74.92 12.08 24.27
CA PRO A 192 -75.94 13.09 24.52
C PRO A 192 -77.12 12.54 25.33
N MET A 193 -77.58 13.34 26.29
CA MET A 193 -78.76 13.09 27.12
C MET A 193 -80.05 13.19 26.26
N PRO A 194 -81.10 12.40 26.56
CA PRO A 194 -82.40 12.54 25.93
C PRO A 194 -83.16 13.79 26.43
N PRO A 195 -84.11 14.33 25.64
CA PRO A 195 -84.75 15.63 25.88
C PRO A 195 -85.82 15.62 27.00
N ALA A 196 -86.05 16.82 27.52
CA ALA A 196 -86.88 17.16 28.67
C ALA A 196 -88.38 16.84 28.50
N GLY A 197 -89.00 16.37 29.60
CA GLY A 197 -90.45 16.21 29.76
C GLY A 197 -90.89 16.48 31.20
N GLN A 198 -91.33 17.72 31.41
CA GLN A 198 -92.31 18.30 32.37
C GLN A 198 -92.60 17.67 33.75
N ALA A 199 -92.59 18.58 34.73
CA ALA A 199 -93.20 18.61 36.07
C ALA A 199 -94.72 18.26 36.06
N PRO A 200 -95.43 18.05 37.20
CA PRO A 200 -95.41 18.83 38.45
C PRO A 200 -95.01 18.08 39.73
#